data_AF-A0A7S1RS01-F1
#
_entry.id   AF-A0A7S1RS01-F1
#
_cell.length_a   1.000
_cell.length_b   1.000
_cell.length_c   1.000
_cell.angle_alpha   90.00
_cell.angle_beta   90.00
_cell.angle_gamma   90.00
#
_symmetry.space_group_name_H-M   'P 1'
#
loop_
_entity.id
_entity.type
_entity.pdbx_description
1 polymer ?
#
loop_
_entity_poly.entity_id
_entity_poly.type
_entity_poly.pdbx_seq_one_letter_code
_entity_poly.pdbx_strand_id
1 'polypeptide(L)'
;AERADRMLQPLEQRIEELRQAFNAEQTLRKRYHNQMQDLKGAIRVFARIRPAVKREVGEPLVVRKQDAFSLEIDSKDPRQPPKVFNFDSVFDEHSSQEDVFAECRGLVASAIDGFNVTVFAYGQTGAGKTHTMYGSESAPGLVPRISDELFGILHKYAHECQAKVQCSMLELYKDDLV
;
A
#
# COMPACT_ATOMS: atom_id res chain seq x y z
N ALA A 1 49.02 17.53 -13.93
CA ALA A 1 48.43 18.17 -12.74
C ALA A 1 47.48 19.30 -13.16
N GLU A 2 47.98 20.46 -13.61
CA GLU A 2 47.14 21.64 -13.93
C GLU A 2 45.99 21.42 -14.93
N ARG A 3 46.17 20.58 -15.96
CA ARG A 3 45.08 20.27 -16.92
C ARG A 3 43.94 19.47 -16.29
N ALA A 4 44.25 18.60 -15.33
CA ALA A 4 43.24 17.81 -14.63
C ALA A 4 42.48 18.68 -13.62
N ASP A 5 43.17 19.55 -12.88
CA ASP A 5 42.55 20.48 -11.93
C ASP A 5 41.61 21.48 -12.62
N ARG A 6 41.98 21.97 -13.81
CA ARG A 6 41.11 22.84 -14.63
C ARG A 6 39.84 22.13 -15.13
N MET A 7 39.85 20.80 -15.23
CA MET A 7 38.66 20.02 -15.62
C MET A 7 37.84 19.56 -14.41
N LEU A 8 38.47 19.40 -13.23
CA LEU A 8 37.82 19.01 -11.98
C LEU A 8 36.91 20.11 -11.43
N GLN A 9 37.37 21.36 -11.39
CA GLN A 9 36.60 22.49 -10.86
C GLN A 9 35.18 22.65 -11.46
N PRO A 10 34.99 22.66 -12.80
CA PRO A 10 33.66 22.76 -13.37
C PRO A 10 32.80 21.51 -13.14
N LEU A 11 33.41 20.32 -13.01
CA LEU A 11 32.69 19.09 -12.66
C LEU A 11 32.17 19.12 -11.22
N GLU A 12 32.98 19.59 -10.27
CA GLU A 12 32.57 19.75 -8.87
C GLU A 12 31.44 20.76 -8.72
N GLN A 13 31.55 21.91 -9.39
CA GLN A 13 30.47 22.90 -9.44
C GLN A 13 29.18 22.29 -10.00
N ARG A 14 29.28 21.52 -11.08
CA ARG A 14 28.12 20.88 -11.68
C ARG A 14 27.49 19.83 -10.76
N ILE A 15 28.29 19.06 -10.04
CA ILE A 15 27.80 18.09 -9.04
C ILE A 15 27.04 18.80 -7.93
N GLU A 16 27.56 19.94 -7.45
CA GLU A 16 26.89 20.72 -6.41
C GLU A 16 25.57 21.32 -6.89
N GLU A 17 25.54 21.90 -8.09
CA GLU A 17 24.29 22.37 -8.72
C GLU A 17 23.26 21.24 -8.84
N LEU A 18 23.69 20.06 -9.30
CA LEU A 18 22.81 18.89 -9.43
C LEU A 18 22.28 18.41 -8.07
N ARG A 19 23.12 18.41 -7.03
CA ARG A 19 22.69 18.07 -5.66
C ARG A 19 21.67 19.06 -5.12
N GLN A 20 21.86 20.35 -5.34
CA GLN A 20 20.91 21.38 -4.90
C GLN A 20 19.57 21.26 -5.63
N ALA A 21 19.61 21.10 -6.96
CA ALA A 21 18.41 20.88 -7.76
C ALA A 21 17.65 19.62 -7.33
N PHE A 22 18.38 18.51 -7.12
CA PHE A 22 17.82 17.26 -6.66
C PHE A 22 17.18 17.38 -5.27
N ASN A 23 17.84 18.03 -4.30
CA ASN A 23 17.28 18.25 -2.96
C ASN A 23 16.00 19.12 -3.00
N ALA A 24 15.97 20.14 -3.86
CA ALA A 24 14.79 20.95 -4.06
C ALA A 24 13.63 20.14 -4.65
N GLU A 25 13.93 19.29 -5.65
CA GLU A 25 12.96 18.38 -6.25
C GLU A 25 12.42 17.36 -5.22
N GLN A 26 13.29 16.75 -4.42
CA GLN A 26 12.89 15.82 -3.36
C GLN A 26 11.97 16.48 -2.34
N THR A 27 12.25 17.73 -1.96
CA THR A 27 11.40 18.50 -1.05
C THR A 27 10.01 18.72 -1.64
N LEU A 28 9.93 19.07 -2.93
CA LEU A 28 8.66 19.24 -3.63
C LEU A 28 7.91 17.90 -3.78
N ARG A 29 8.61 16.82 -4.13
CA ARG A 29 8.05 15.47 -4.22
C ARG A 29 7.41 15.04 -2.91
N LYS A 30 8.09 15.24 -1.78
CA LYS A 30 7.53 14.95 -0.44
C LYS A 30 6.28 15.78 -0.16
N ARG A 31 6.32 17.08 -0.46
CA ARG A 31 5.17 17.98 -0.27
C ARG A 31 3.96 17.54 -1.10
N TYR A 32 4.14 17.29 -2.39
CA TYR A 32 3.04 16.88 -3.27
C TYR A 32 2.51 15.50 -2.92
N HIS A 33 3.39 14.56 -2.58
CA HIS A 33 2.99 13.23 -2.14
C HIS A 33 2.09 13.30 -0.89
N ASN A 34 2.50 14.07 0.12
CA ASN A 34 1.71 14.25 1.34
C ASN A 34 0.37 14.92 1.04
N GLN A 35 0.36 15.98 0.24
CA GLN A 35 -0.89 16.63 -0.18
C GLN A 35 -1.84 15.64 -0.89
N MET A 36 -1.32 14.77 -1.75
CA MET A 36 -2.12 13.73 -2.40
C MET A 36 -2.67 12.71 -1.39
N GLN A 37 -1.88 12.27 -0.41
CA GLN A 37 -2.35 11.34 0.62
C GLN A 37 -3.41 12.00 1.53
N ASP A 38 -3.22 13.27 1.90
CA ASP A 38 -4.18 14.02 2.70
C ASP A 38 -5.52 14.19 1.98
N LEU A 39 -5.49 14.47 0.67
CA LEU A 39 -6.68 14.56 -0.16
C LEU A 39 -7.42 13.22 -0.30
N LYS A 40 -6.69 12.09 -0.28
CA LYS A 40 -7.28 10.75 -0.22
C LYS A 40 -7.89 10.41 1.15
N GLY A 41 -7.60 11.21 2.18
CA GLY A 41 -8.05 10.98 3.55
C GLY A 41 -7.05 10.19 4.40
N ALA A 42 -6.93 10.60 5.67
CA ALA A 42 -6.03 9.98 6.65
C ALA A 42 -6.48 8.56 7.06
N ILE A 43 -7.79 8.31 7.04
CA ILE A 43 -8.39 6.99 7.29
C ILE A 43 -9.09 6.58 6.01
N ARG A 44 -8.73 5.39 5.50
CA ARG A 44 -9.34 4.79 4.32
C ARG A 44 -9.82 3.39 4.64
N VAL A 45 -11.02 3.07 4.18
CA VAL A 45 -11.68 1.78 4.34
C VAL A 45 -11.93 1.19 2.95
N PHE A 46 -11.31 0.05 2.69
CA PHE A 46 -11.48 -0.70 1.46
C PHE A 46 -12.31 -1.95 1.71
N ALA A 47 -13.25 -2.24 0.82
CA ALA A 47 -13.92 -3.53 0.79
C ALA A 47 -13.25 -4.45 -0.23
N ARG A 48 -13.03 -5.72 0.14
CA ARG A 48 -12.48 -6.72 -0.76
C ARG A 48 -13.33 -7.99 -0.73
N ILE A 49 -13.97 -8.28 -1.85
CA ILE A 49 -14.71 -9.52 -2.10
C ILE A 49 -13.69 -10.56 -2.59
N ARG A 50 -13.63 -11.71 -1.92
CA ARG A 50 -12.74 -12.79 -2.36
C ARG A 50 -13.42 -13.67 -3.42
N PRO A 51 -12.64 -14.33 -4.29
CA PRO A 51 -13.17 -15.41 -5.13
C PRO A 51 -13.83 -16.52 -4.31
N ALA A 52 -14.82 -17.18 -4.90
CA ALA A 52 -15.41 -18.40 -4.35
C ALA A 52 -14.36 -19.52 -4.32
N VAL A 53 -14.30 -20.27 -3.22
CA VAL A 53 -13.41 -21.44 -3.14
C VAL A 53 -14.11 -22.67 -3.74
N LYS A 54 -13.35 -23.73 -4.06
CA LYS A 54 -13.88 -24.97 -4.68
C LYS A 54 -15.10 -25.57 -3.97
N ARG A 55 -15.23 -25.37 -2.66
CA ARG A 55 -16.35 -25.88 -1.85
C ARG A 55 -17.62 -25.03 -1.95
N GLU A 56 -17.50 -23.80 -2.45
CA GLU A 56 -18.58 -22.81 -2.57
C GLU A 56 -19.04 -22.64 -4.03
N VAL A 57 -18.48 -23.43 -4.96
CA VAL A 57 -18.85 -23.37 -6.36
C VAL A 57 -20.30 -23.83 -6.50
N GLY A 58 -21.15 -22.95 -7.03
CA GLY A 58 -22.58 -23.19 -7.18
C GLY A 58 -23.43 -22.63 -6.04
N GLU A 59 -22.82 -22.16 -4.94
CA GLU A 59 -23.53 -21.41 -3.90
C GLU A 59 -23.88 -20.00 -4.41
N PRO A 60 -25.04 -19.44 -4.02
CA PRO A 60 -25.43 -18.11 -4.44
C PRO A 60 -24.51 -17.04 -3.82
N LEU A 61 -23.92 -16.21 -4.68
CA LEU A 61 -23.18 -15.02 -4.27
C LEU A 61 -24.16 -13.97 -3.75
N VAL A 62 -24.07 -13.63 -2.47
CA VAL A 62 -24.93 -12.64 -1.79
C VAL A 62 -24.32 -11.24 -1.72
N VAL A 63 -23.08 -11.07 -2.19
CA VAL A 63 -22.35 -9.80 -2.16
C VAL A 63 -21.82 -9.49 -3.56
N ARG A 64 -21.98 -8.24 -4.00
CA ARG A 64 -21.58 -7.79 -5.33
C ARG A 64 -21.01 -6.38 -5.27
N LYS A 65 -20.06 -6.10 -6.17
CA LYS A 65 -19.60 -4.73 -6.41
C LYS A 65 -20.63 -4.01 -7.28
N GLN A 66 -21.19 -2.91 -6.78
CA GLN A 66 -22.12 -2.08 -7.54
C GLN A 66 -21.37 -1.09 -8.44
N ASP A 67 -20.35 -0.43 -7.88
CA ASP A 67 -19.45 0.47 -8.59
C ASP A 67 -18.06 0.51 -7.90
N ALA A 68 -17.21 1.49 -8.23
CA ALA A 68 -15.86 1.59 -7.67
C ALA A 68 -15.84 1.82 -6.14
N PHE A 69 -16.90 2.38 -5.57
CA PHE A 69 -16.99 2.84 -4.18
C PHE A 69 -18.13 2.15 -3.40
N SER A 70 -19.05 1.48 -4.09
CA SER A 70 -20.26 0.92 -3.49
C SER A 70 -20.30 -0.60 -3.60
N LEU A 71 -20.61 -1.25 -2.48
CA LEU A 71 -20.82 -2.70 -2.36
C LEU A 71 -22.28 -2.96 -1.98
N GLU A 72 -22.89 -3.94 -2.64
CA GLU A 72 -24.27 -4.35 -2.44
C GLU A 72 -24.35 -5.74 -1.81
N ILE A 73 -25.22 -5.91 -0.81
CA ILE A 73 -25.49 -7.18 -0.14
C ILE A 73 -26.99 -7.51 -0.23
N ASP A 74 -27.30 -8.70 -0.71
CA ASP A 74 -28.66 -9.22 -0.79
C ASP A 74 -29.33 -9.26 0.60
N SER A 75 -30.59 -8.85 0.68
CA SER A 75 -31.35 -8.98 1.93
C SER A 75 -31.75 -10.43 2.17
N LYS A 76 -31.80 -10.84 3.44
CA LYS A 76 -32.35 -12.15 3.83
C LYS A 76 -33.86 -12.26 3.55
N ASP A 77 -34.55 -11.12 3.50
CA ASP A 77 -35.95 -11.04 3.10
C ASP A 77 -36.01 -10.58 1.63
N PRO A 78 -36.47 -11.44 0.69
CA PRO A 78 -36.55 -11.11 -0.73
C PRO A 78 -37.47 -9.90 -1.04
N ARG A 79 -38.30 -9.48 -0.09
CA ARG A 79 -39.18 -8.31 -0.24
C ARG A 79 -38.46 -7.00 0.05
N GLN A 80 -37.30 -7.05 0.69
CA GLN A 80 -36.50 -5.87 1.00
C GLN A 80 -35.45 -5.66 -0.09
N PRO A 81 -35.19 -4.40 -0.48
CA PRO A 81 -34.12 -4.11 -1.41
C PRO A 81 -32.76 -4.52 -0.82
N PRO A 82 -31.77 -4.82 -1.69
CA PRO A 82 -30.39 -5.02 -1.26
C PRO A 82 -29.86 -3.82 -0.47
N LYS A 83 -28.91 -4.09 0.43
CA LYS A 83 -28.24 -3.06 1.24
C LYS A 83 -26.98 -2.59 0.55
N VAL A 84 -26.81 -1.29 0.41
CA VAL A 84 -25.62 -0.67 -0.18
C VAL A 84 -24.74 -0.05 0.89
N PHE A 85 -23.43 -0.28 0.78
CA PHE A 85 -22.40 0.24 1.67
C PHE A 85 -21.31 0.94 0.85
N ASN A 86 -20.91 2.13 1.30
CA ASN A 86 -19.89 2.94 0.62
C ASN A 86 -18.52 2.80 1.30
N PHE A 87 -17.48 2.77 0.48
CA PHE A 87 -16.09 2.59 0.84
C PHE A 87 -15.21 3.52 0.00
N ASP A 88 -13.96 3.69 0.39
CA ASP A 88 -12.99 4.46 -0.41
C ASP A 88 -12.59 3.71 -1.69
N SER A 89 -12.74 2.38 -1.69
CA SER A 89 -12.62 1.53 -2.88
C SER A 89 -13.22 0.15 -2.61
N VAL A 90 -13.79 -0.46 -3.65
CA VAL A 90 -14.32 -1.82 -3.63
C VAL A 90 -13.58 -2.69 -4.64
N PHE A 91 -12.92 -3.72 -4.12
CA PHE A 91 -12.26 -4.78 -4.88
C PHE A 91 -13.20 -5.99 -4.98
N ASP A 92 -13.39 -6.48 -6.19
CA ASP A 92 -14.21 -7.67 -6.47
C ASP A 92 -13.36 -8.95 -6.51
N GLU A 93 -14.00 -10.08 -6.82
CA GLU A 93 -13.34 -11.38 -6.94
C GLU A 93 -12.28 -11.46 -8.06
N HIS A 94 -12.28 -10.51 -8.99
CA HIS A 94 -11.31 -10.46 -10.09
C HIS A 94 -10.10 -9.59 -9.75
N SER A 95 -10.18 -8.82 -8.66
CA SER A 95 -9.13 -7.93 -8.22
C SER A 95 -7.92 -8.70 -7.68
N SER A 96 -6.77 -8.45 -8.29
CA SER A 96 -5.51 -9.10 -7.96
C SER A 96 -4.87 -8.53 -6.69
N GLN A 97 -3.81 -9.19 -6.22
CA GLN A 97 -3.00 -8.67 -5.11
C GLN A 97 -2.28 -7.37 -5.48
N GLU A 98 -1.95 -7.19 -6.76
CA GLU A 98 -1.30 -5.96 -7.24
C GLU A 98 -2.27 -4.79 -7.24
N ASP A 99 -3.54 -5.01 -7.61
CA ASP A 99 -4.57 -3.97 -7.59
C ASP A 99 -4.77 -3.43 -6.17
N VAL A 100 -4.80 -4.34 -5.17
CA VAL A 100 -4.89 -3.95 -3.75
C VAL A 100 -3.62 -3.24 -3.30
N PHE A 101 -2.44 -3.71 -3.72
CA PHE A 101 -1.17 -3.09 -3.37
C PHE A 101 -1.02 -1.68 -3.97
N ALA A 102 -1.54 -1.43 -5.17
CA ALA A 102 -1.46 -0.11 -5.82
C ALA A 102 -2.06 1.00 -4.95
N GLU A 103 -3.14 0.73 -4.20
CA GLU A 103 -3.73 1.70 -3.27
C GLU A 103 -2.90 1.92 -1.99
N CYS A 104 -2.10 0.92 -1.61
CA CYS A 104 -1.22 0.95 -0.45
C CYS A 104 0.20 1.43 -0.76
N ARG A 105 0.66 1.38 -2.03
CA ARG A 105 2.03 1.72 -2.41
C ARG A 105 2.43 3.12 -1.96
N GLY A 106 1.53 4.09 -2.10
CA GLY A 106 1.78 5.46 -1.63
C GLY A 106 2.00 5.59 -0.13
N LEU A 107 1.46 4.66 0.68
CA LEU A 107 1.68 4.65 2.12
C LEU A 107 3.11 4.24 2.48
N VAL A 108 3.76 3.38 1.69
CA VAL A 108 5.17 2.99 1.89
C VAL A 108 6.08 4.22 1.76
N ALA A 109 5.82 5.05 0.75
CA ALA A 109 6.49 6.33 0.58
C ALA A 109 6.28 7.28 1.77
N SER A 110 5.05 7.37 2.28
CA SER A 110 4.75 8.18 3.47
C SER A 110 5.50 7.68 4.71
N ALA A 111 5.63 6.35 4.89
CA ALA A 111 6.40 5.78 6.00
C ALA A 111 7.88 6.15 5.93
N ILE A 112 8.48 6.10 4.72
CA ILE A 112 9.88 6.52 4.49
C ILE A 112 10.05 8.03 4.71
N ASP A 113 9.04 8.83 4.37
CA ASP A 113 9.05 10.28 4.57
C ASP A 113 8.81 10.70 6.03
N GLY A 114 8.64 9.73 6.96
CA GLY A 114 8.59 9.96 8.41
C GLY A 114 7.17 9.96 9.01
N PHE A 115 6.18 9.45 8.29
CA PHE A 115 4.80 9.34 8.79
C PHE A 115 4.51 7.95 9.35
N ASN A 116 3.67 7.90 10.38
CA ASN A 116 3.16 6.64 10.90
C ASN A 116 2.04 6.13 9.99
N VAL A 117 2.17 4.88 9.54
CA VAL A 117 1.21 4.21 8.68
C VAL A 117 0.79 2.90 9.33
N THR A 118 -0.52 2.65 9.34
CA THR A 118 -1.11 1.41 9.85
C THR A 118 -2.03 0.82 8.80
N VAL A 119 -1.87 -0.47 8.52
CA VAL A 119 -2.77 -1.25 7.66
C VAL A 119 -3.27 -2.45 8.45
N PHE A 120 -4.58 -2.61 8.53
CA PHE A 120 -5.22 -3.76 9.18
C PHE A 120 -6.21 -4.42 8.23
N ALA A 121 -6.32 -5.74 8.32
CA ALA A 121 -7.31 -6.51 7.60
C ALA A 121 -8.40 -6.97 8.58
N TYR A 122 -9.65 -6.66 8.29
CA TYR A 122 -10.80 -7.00 9.13
C TYR A 122 -11.80 -7.90 8.38
N GLY A 123 -12.51 -8.75 9.11
CA GLY A 123 -13.53 -9.65 8.57
C GLY A 123 -13.60 -10.99 9.31
N GLN A 124 -14.60 -11.80 9.00
CA GLN A 124 -14.77 -13.13 9.60
C GLN A 124 -13.65 -14.12 9.21
N THR A 125 -13.57 -15.25 9.91
CA THR A 125 -12.71 -16.36 9.51
C THR A 125 -13.07 -16.84 8.11
N GLY A 126 -12.05 -17.05 7.26
CA GLY A 126 -12.26 -17.42 5.85
C GLY A 126 -12.59 -16.26 4.90
N ALA A 127 -12.70 -15.01 5.37
CA ALA A 127 -12.97 -13.85 4.51
C ALA A 127 -11.78 -13.42 3.62
N GLY A 128 -10.57 -13.95 3.87
CA GLY A 128 -9.38 -13.62 3.08
C GLY A 128 -8.38 -12.66 3.73
N LYS A 129 -8.53 -12.33 5.03
CA LYS A 129 -7.59 -11.45 5.78
C LYS A 129 -6.11 -11.83 5.58
N THR A 130 -5.77 -13.09 5.88
CA THR A 130 -4.40 -13.62 5.74
C THR A 130 -3.93 -13.60 4.29
N HIS A 131 -4.81 -13.91 3.34
CA HIS A 131 -4.50 -13.82 1.92
C HIS A 131 -4.24 -12.38 1.48
N THR A 132 -4.96 -11.39 1.99
CA THR A 132 -4.68 -9.97 1.70
C THR A 132 -3.34 -9.54 2.29
N MET A 133 -3.05 -9.88 3.54
CA MET A 133 -1.81 -9.44 4.20
C MET A 133 -0.57 -10.17 3.69
N TYR A 134 -0.58 -11.50 3.63
CA TYR A 134 0.58 -12.30 3.27
C TYR A 134 0.49 -12.89 1.86
N GLY A 135 -0.71 -13.26 1.42
CA GLY A 135 -0.93 -13.89 0.11
C GLY A 135 -0.46 -15.32 0.05
N SER A 136 -0.07 -15.74 -1.14
CA SER A 136 0.55 -17.05 -1.43
C SER A 136 1.86 -16.85 -2.19
N GLU A 137 2.63 -17.91 -2.37
CA GLU A 137 3.87 -17.87 -3.16
C GLU A 137 3.64 -17.36 -4.59
N SER A 138 2.55 -17.80 -5.22
CA SER A 138 2.18 -17.38 -6.59
C SER A 138 1.55 -15.99 -6.65
N ALA A 139 1.02 -15.51 -5.52
CA ALA A 139 0.27 -14.26 -5.43
C ALA A 139 0.58 -13.55 -4.09
N PRO A 140 1.79 -12.97 -3.94
CA PRO A 140 2.22 -12.33 -2.70
C PRO A 140 1.27 -11.19 -2.32
N GLY A 141 0.98 -11.07 -1.02
CA GLY A 141 0.08 -10.06 -0.46
C GLY A 141 0.75 -8.73 -0.16
N LEU A 142 0.13 -7.94 0.72
CA LEU A 142 0.61 -6.61 1.08
C LEU A 142 1.97 -6.62 1.77
N VAL A 143 2.17 -7.45 2.80
CA VAL A 143 3.41 -7.50 3.59
C VAL A 143 4.66 -7.74 2.73
N PRO A 144 4.73 -8.81 1.89
CA PRO A 144 5.89 -9.01 1.03
C PRO A 144 6.09 -7.88 0.01
N ARG A 145 5.01 -7.39 -0.63
CA ARG A 145 5.12 -6.28 -1.61
C ARG A 145 5.57 -4.96 -0.97
N ILE A 146 5.09 -4.67 0.24
CA ILE A 146 5.51 -3.51 1.02
C ILE A 146 6.99 -3.63 1.38
N SER A 147 7.44 -4.82 1.78
CA SER A 147 8.87 -5.06 2.05
C SER A 147 9.72 -4.83 0.81
N ASP A 148 9.32 -5.38 -0.34
CA ASP A 148 10.06 -5.22 -1.60
C ASP A 148 10.11 -3.75 -2.04
N GLU A 149 8.99 -3.02 -1.95
CA GLU A 149 8.93 -1.59 -2.26
C GLU A 149 9.78 -0.76 -1.29
N LEU A 150 9.69 -1.05 0.01
CA LEU A 150 10.49 -0.38 1.05
C LEU A 150 11.98 -0.51 0.74
N PHE A 151 12.47 -1.74 0.58
CA PHE A 151 13.88 -1.96 0.30
C PHE A 151 14.29 -1.48 -1.10
N GLY A 152 13.39 -1.52 -2.09
CA GLY A 152 13.61 -0.93 -3.41
C GLY A 152 13.84 0.58 -3.33
N ILE A 153 13.02 1.29 -2.56
CA ILE A 153 13.18 2.73 -2.34
C ILE A 153 14.47 3.01 -1.55
N LEU A 154 14.73 2.28 -0.47
CA LEU A 154 15.94 2.47 0.34
C LEU A 154 17.22 2.23 -0.48
N HIS A 155 17.23 1.20 -1.33
CA HIS A 155 18.36 0.93 -2.23
C HIS A 155 18.57 2.07 -3.23
N LYS A 156 17.49 2.63 -3.79
CA LYS A 156 17.56 3.77 -4.71
C LYS A 156 18.22 5.01 -4.08
N TYR A 157 18.01 5.22 -2.78
CA TYR A 157 18.55 6.37 -2.04
C TYR A 157 19.78 6.04 -1.17
N ALA A 158 20.35 4.84 -1.31
CA ALA A 158 21.46 4.38 -0.46
C ALA A 158 22.73 5.26 -0.54
N HIS A 159 22.92 5.97 -1.65
CA HIS A 159 24.04 6.90 -1.83
C HIS A 159 23.83 8.27 -1.15
N GLU A 160 22.60 8.56 -0.72
CA GLU A 160 22.20 9.87 -0.19
C GLU A 160 21.90 9.81 1.32
N CYS A 161 21.31 8.70 1.78
CA CYS A 161 20.93 8.54 3.18
C CYS A 161 21.30 7.16 3.72
N GLN A 162 21.68 7.12 5.00
CA GLN A 162 21.78 5.89 5.76
C GLN A 162 20.43 5.60 6.41
N ALA A 163 19.84 4.45 6.10
CA ALA A 163 18.60 3.99 6.70
C ALA A 163 18.87 2.79 7.61
N LYS A 164 18.20 2.76 8.77
CA LYS A 164 18.16 1.60 9.66
C LYS A 164 16.73 1.10 9.74
N VAL A 165 16.50 -0.14 9.35
CA VAL A 165 15.19 -0.79 9.43
C VAL A 165 15.17 -1.73 10.63
N GLN A 166 14.11 -1.65 11.43
CA GLN A 166 13.84 -2.56 12.54
C GLN A 166 12.46 -3.19 12.33
N CYS A 167 12.33 -4.47 12.63
CA CYS A 167 11.09 -5.23 12.47
C CYS A 167 10.81 -6.01 13.75
N SER A 168 9.53 -6.05 14.12
CA SER A 168 9.02 -6.85 15.24
C SER A 168 7.73 -7.52 14.77
N MET A 169 7.52 -8.77 15.18
CA MET A 169 6.29 -9.52 14.95
C MET A 169 5.76 -10.01 16.29
N LEU A 170 4.48 -9.76 16.54
CA LEU A 170 3.80 -10.01 17.82
C LEU A 170 2.43 -10.60 17.52
N GLU A 171 1.97 -11.52 18.36
CA GLU A 171 0.60 -12.02 18.35
C GLU A 171 -0.14 -11.52 19.61
N LEU A 172 -1.34 -10.97 19.44
CA LEU A 172 -2.22 -10.62 20.56
C LEU A 172 -3.31 -11.69 20.68
N TYR A 173 -3.29 -12.47 21.75
CA TYR A 173 -4.27 -13.51 22.03
C TYR A 173 -4.86 -13.33 23.43
N LYS A 174 -6.16 -13.07 23.52
CA LYS A 174 -6.90 -12.87 24.78
C LYS A 174 -6.21 -11.86 25.73
N ASP A 175 -5.94 -10.67 25.19
CA ASP A 175 -5.28 -9.56 25.91
C ASP A 175 -3.80 -9.80 26.32
N ASP A 176 -3.21 -10.94 25.95
CA ASP A 176 -1.80 -11.24 26.16
C ASP A 176 -1.00 -11.16 24.84
N LEU A 177 0.24 -10.66 24.94
CA LEU A 177 1.21 -10.67 23.85
C LEU A 177 2.02 -11.96 23.90
N VAL A 178 2.08 -12.66 22.76
CA VAL A 178 2.83 -13.89 22.54
C VAL A 178 3.94 -13.66 21.52
#